data_AF-A0A386PRG9-F1
#
_entry.id   AF-A0A386PRG9-F1
#
_cell.length_a   1.000
_cell.length_b   1.000
_cell.length_c   1.000
_cell.angle_alpha   90.00
_cell.angle_beta   90.00
_cell.angle_gamma   90.00
#
_symmetry.space_group_name_H-M   'P 1'
#
loop_
_entity.id
_entity.type
_entity.pdbx_description
1 polymer ?
#
loop_
_entity_poly.entity_id
_entity_poly.type
_entity_poly.pdbx_seq_one_letter_code
_entity_poly.pdbx_strand_id
1 'polypeptide(L)' 'MNNREVKKCINEIHESRSRYFRLLEKIKANKYHFPVIMGICSFSEVKSMYYKELVEVNLLAEAKLEKELFENLLLK' A
#
# COMPACT_ATOMS: atom_id res chain seq x y z
N MET A 1 -28.21 7.02 -17.38
CA MET A 1 -27.23 5.91 -17.35
C MET A 1 -27.96 4.59 -17.39
N ASN A 2 -27.61 3.72 -18.34
CA ASN A 2 -28.19 2.39 -18.46
C ASN A 2 -27.71 1.50 -17.30
N ASN A 3 -28.60 0.66 -16.75
CA ASN A 3 -28.27 -0.29 -15.68
C ASN A 3 -27.08 -1.23 -16.05
N ARG A 4 -26.90 -1.54 -17.35
CA ARG A 4 -25.71 -2.27 -17.84
C ARG A 4 -24.40 -1.49 -17.71
N GLU A 5 -24.43 -0.19 -18.00
CA GLU A 5 -23.25 0.67 -17.91
C GLU A 5 -22.84 0.86 -16.44
N VAL A 6 -23.83 1.01 -15.55
CA VAL A 6 -23.62 1.07 -14.09
C VAL A 6 -22.96 -0.21 -13.60
N LYS A 7 -23.47 -1.39 -13.96
CA LYS A 7 -22.86 -2.67 -13.59
C LYS A 7 -21.44 -2.84 -14.11
N LYS A 8 -21.17 -2.42 -15.35
CA LYS A 8 -19.82 -2.47 -15.94
C LYS A 8 -18.85 -1.60 -15.15
N CYS A 9 -19.24 -0.35 -14.84
CA CYS A 9 -18.45 0.57 -14.03
C CYS A 9 -18.15 0.01 -12.63
N ILE A 10 -19.17 -0.55 -11.95
CA ILE A 10 -19.00 -1.19 -10.64
C ILE A 10 -17.98 -2.35 -10.71
N ASN A 11 -18.07 -3.20 -11.74
CA ASN A 11 -17.13 -4.30 -11.92
C ASN A 11 -15.69 -3.80 -12.17
N GLU A 12 -15.52 -2.77 -13.00
CA GLU A 12 -14.20 -2.16 -13.27
C GLU A 12 -13.58 -1.57 -11.99
N ILE A 13 -14.39 -0.95 -11.12
CA ILE A 13 -13.96 -0.46 -9.81
C ILE A 13 -13.52 -1.62 -8.91
N HIS A 14 -14.31 -2.69 -8.84
CA HIS A 14 -13.96 -3.86 -8.04
C HIS A 14 -12.67 -4.52 -8.51
N GLU A 15 -12.49 -4.69 -9.82
CA GLU A 15 -11.26 -5.24 -10.39
C GLU A 15 -10.06 -4.34 -10.11
N SER A 16 -10.20 -3.02 -10.27
CA SER A 16 -9.14 -2.06 -9.96
C SER A 16 -8.72 -2.15 -8.49
N ARG A 17 -9.70 -2.20 -7.58
CA ARG A 17 -9.48 -2.40 -6.15
C ARG A 17 -8.74 -3.70 -5.87
N SER A 18 -9.14 -4.81 -6.48
CA SER A 18 -8.45 -6.11 -6.33
C SER A 18 -7.02 -6.10 -6.85
N ARG A 19 -6.76 -5.41 -7.97
CA ARG A 19 -5.39 -5.21 -8.50
C ARG A 19 -4.53 -4.41 -7.53
N TYR A 20 -5.07 -3.35 -6.95
CA TYR A 20 -4.39 -2.52 -5.96
C TYR A 20 -3.98 -3.33 -4.72
N PHE A 21 -4.91 -4.07 -4.10
CA PHE A 21 -4.58 -4.88 -2.93
C PHE A 21 -3.56 -5.97 -3.23
N ARG A 22 -3.64 -6.61 -4.41
CA ARG A 22 -2.62 -7.59 -4.83
C ARG A 22 -1.23 -6.97 -5.01
N LEU A 23 -1.17 -5.73 -5.49
CA LEU A 23 0.09 -4.98 -5.59
C LEU A 23 0.63 -4.65 -4.20
N LEU A 24 -0.21 -4.18 -3.28
CA LEU A 24 0.19 -3.92 -1.89
C LEU A 24 0.79 -5.17 -1.24
N GLU A 25 0.13 -6.33 -1.35
CA GLU A 25 0.65 -7.60 -0.81
C GLU A 25 2.05 -7.94 -1.38
N LYS A 26 2.25 -7.76 -2.69
CA LYS A 26 3.57 -7.98 -3.31
C LYS A 26 4.64 -7.02 -2.80
N ILE A 27 4.26 -5.76 -2.58
CA ILE A 27 5.17 -4.75 -2.06
C ILE A 27 5.54 -5.08 -0.60
N LYS A 28 4.53 -5.37 0.24
CA LYS A 28 4.72 -5.73 1.67
C LYS A 28 5.59 -6.98 1.84
N ALA A 29 5.51 -7.93 0.91
CA ALA A 29 6.39 -9.10 0.92
C ALA A 29 7.89 -8.74 0.75
N ASN A 30 8.21 -7.56 0.22
CA ASN A 30 9.57 -7.09 0.07
C ASN A 30 9.93 -6.04 1.12
N LYS A 31 10.47 -6.52 2.24
CA LYS A 31 10.90 -5.71 3.39
C LYS A 31 11.90 -4.59 3.09
N TYR A 32 12.59 -4.60 1.96
CA TYR A 32 13.49 -3.51 1.56
C TYR A 32 12.79 -2.45 0.71
N HIS A 33 11.76 -2.84 -0.06
CA HIS A 33 11.09 -1.92 -0.99
C HIS A 33 9.87 -1.27 -0.35
N PHE A 34 9.18 -1.96 0.55
CA PHE A 34 7.99 -1.42 1.21
C PHE A 34 8.24 -0.11 1.96
N PRO A 35 9.21 0.01 2.89
CA PRO A 35 9.48 1.28 3.57
C PRO A 35 9.96 2.39 2.62
N VAL A 36 10.59 2.03 1.50
CA VAL A 36 11.01 2.99 0.46
C VAL A 36 9.82 3.53 -0.30
N ILE A 37 8.91 2.66 -0.73
CA ILE A 37 7.68 3.04 -1.43
C ILE A 37 6.78 3.88 -0.53
N MET A 38 6.71 3.56 0.77
CA MET A 38 6.00 4.36 1.75
C MET A 38 6.72 5.66 2.12
N GLY A 39 7.91 5.93 1.58
CA GLY A 39 8.68 7.15 1.83
C GLY A 39 9.14 7.29 3.29
N ILE A 40 9.39 6.16 3.97
CA ILE A 40 9.96 6.11 5.32
C ILE A 40 11.47 6.31 5.27
N CYS A 41 12.13 5.70 4.28
CA CYS A 41 13.57 5.81 4.05
C CYS A 41 13.91 5.64 2.57
N SER A 42 15.14 5.95 2.18
CA SER A 42 15.70 5.70 0.85
C SER A 42 16.18 4.25 0.70
N PHE A 43 16.35 3.83 -0.55
CA PHE A 43 16.89 2.50 -0.85
C PHE A 43 18.33 2.30 -0.37
N SER A 44 19.13 3.36 -0.32
CA SER A 44 20.49 3.31 0.25
C SER A 44 20.45 3.07 1.77
N GLU A 45 19.55 3.76 2.48
CA GLU A 45 19.42 3.64 3.94
C GLU A 45 18.92 2.24 4.33
N VAL A 46 17.86 1.75 3.69
CA VAL A 46 17.28 0.43 4.02
C VAL A 46 18.24 -0.73 3.76
N LYS A 47 19.16 -0.58 2.80
CA LYS A 47 20.19 -1.58 2.51
C LYS A 47 21.27 -1.66 3.58
N SER A 48 21.54 -0.56 4.28
CA SER A 48 22.53 -0.50 5.37
C SER A 48 21.99 -0.92 6.73
N MET A 49 20.66 -1.07 6.87
CA MET A 49 20.02 -1.40 8.14
C MET A 49 20.27 -2.85 8.58
N TYR A 50 20.53 -3.02 9.87
CA TYR A 50 20.49 -4.32 10.50
C TYR A 50 19.05 -4.85 10.58
N TYR A 51 18.92 -6.16 10.80
CA TYR A 51 17.60 -6.81 10.84
C TYR A 51 16.60 -6.12 11.79
N LYS A 52 17.05 -5.69 12.98
CA LYS A 52 16.18 -5.02 13.95
C LYS A 52 15.65 -3.69 13.41
N GLU A 53 16.51 -2.87 12.83
CA GLU A 53 16.12 -1.61 12.20
C GLU A 53 15.20 -1.84 11.01
N LEU A 54 15.46 -2.89 10.22
CA LEU A 54 14.62 -3.29 9.10
C LEU A 54 13.20 -3.64 9.56
N VAL A 55 13.06 -4.35 10.68
CA VAL A 55 11.74 -4.64 11.28
C VAL A 55 11.04 -3.34 11.71
N GLU A 56 11.76 -2.45 12.39
CA GLU A 56 11.19 -1.18 12.88
C GLU A 56 10.70 -0.28 11.72
N VAL A 57 11.48 -0.11 10.66
CA VAL A 57 11.05 0.72 9.51
C VAL A 57 9.89 0.09 8.72
N ASN A 58 9.78 -1.24 8.69
CA ASN A 58 8.63 -1.91 8.08
C ASN A 58 7.37 -1.69 8.91
N LEU A 59 7.46 -1.77 10.25
CA LEU A 59 6.32 -1.45 11.13
C LEU A 59 5.85 0.01 10.97
N LEU A 60 6.80 0.95 10.83
CA LEU A 60 6.46 2.35 10.53
C LEU A 60 5.77 2.50 9.17
N ALA A 61 6.22 1.76 8.16
CA ALA A 61 5.60 1.75 6.84
C ALA A 61 4.17 1.17 6.88
N GLU A 62 3.93 0.12 7.67
CA GLU A 62 2.58 -0.43 7.89
C GLU A 62 1.67 0.59 8.59
N ALA A 63 2.14 1.19 9.68
CA ALA A 63 1.37 2.20 10.42
C ALA A 63 1.03 3.42 9.54
N LYS A 64 1.95 3.85 8.68
CA LYS A 64 1.70 4.93 7.70
C LYS A 64 0.62 4.54 6.69
N LEU A 65 0.68 3.33 6.14
CA LEU A 65 -0.32 2.81 5.22
C LEU A 65 -1.71 2.75 5.88
N GLU A 66 -1.79 2.24 7.10
CA GLU A 66 -3.04 2.19 7.86
C GLU A 66 -3.61 3.59 8.08
N LYS A 67 -2.77 4.54 8.53
CA LYS A 67 -3.16 5.95 8.70
C LYS A 67 -3.72 6.54 7.39
N GLU A 68 -3.01 6.38 6.28
CA GLU A 68 -3.46 6.89 4.97
C GLU A 68 -4.79 6.25 4.52
N LEU A 69 -5.00 4.96 4.78
CA LEU A 69 -6.27 4.29 4.50
C LEU A 69 -7.40 4.85 5.37
N PHE A 70 -7.17 5.04 6.67
CA PHE A 70 -8.16 5.63 7.58
C PHE A 70 -8.50 7.06 7.20
N GLU A 71 -7.51 7.91 6.91
CA GLU A 71 -7.71 9.29 6.49
C GLU A 71 -8.54 9.35 5.19
N ASN A 72 -8.23 8.49 4.21
CA ASN A 72 -9.00 8.42 2.96
C ASN A 72 -10.43 7.87 3.14
N LEU A 73 -10.69 7.07 4.17
CA LEU A 73 -12.02 6.58 4.50
C LEU A 73 -12.84 7.62 5.27
N LEU A 74 -12.22 8.37 6.19
CA LEU A 74 -12.88 9.35 7.07
C LEU A 74 -13.08 10.72 6.40
N LEU A 75 -12.24 11.07 5.43
CA LEU A 75 -12.33 12.33 4.67
C LEU A 75 -13.25 12.21 3.43
N LYS A 76 -14.04 11.14 3.33
CA LYS A 76 -15.04 10.92 2.29
C LYS A 76 -16.46 10.91 2.84
#